data_AF-A0A0B3ATQ3-F1
#
_entry.id   AF-A0A0B3ATQ3-F1
#
_cell.length_a   1.000
_cell.length_b   1.000
_cell.length_c   1.000
_cell.angle_alpha   90.00
_cell.angle_beta   90.00
_cell.angle_gamma   90.00
#
_symmetry.space_group_name_H-M   'P 1'
#
loop_
_entity.id
_entity.type
_entity.pdbx_description
1 polymer ?
#
loop_
_entity_poly.entity_id
_entity_poly.type
_entity_poly.pdbx_seq_one_letter_code
_entity_poly.pdbx_strand_id
1 'polypeptide(L)'
;MKVIHSDLKKGTVKVKVEDTDDLWYLSTVLDAGDLAKGTTIRKIKLGESTDRKVEIVKKTVFLEIKIERVEFEIGSKTLRLSGIITQGPDDIAKGSHHTIVVEEHSEITIQKQWMQFQLDKLKEACEEKKPDVLMVVHDREEAYFAILRRYGYTLLTKIAGNVTKKAEVSMNTTNFYKEIIALMHDYDERYKPSTIIVASPSFWKEDLMKNLEDDKLRKKIVLATCSSTDETAIAEVLKRQEMKHVLKQQKIAQEISVVEELMVEIAKESLGVYGYQEVEERVMAGAVAKLLVTDGFIQRTKEAGKYQEIDNLMKMVDQAKGSIMIISSDHEGGKKLDGLGGIAGIVRYKLKY
;
A
#
# COMPACT_ATOMS: atom_id res chain seq x y z
N MET A 1 -10.35 7.16 -1.43
CA MET A 1 -10.29 8.12 -2.57
C MET A 1 -11.62 8.13 -3.29
N LYS A 2 -12.03 9.27 -3.86
CA LYS A 2 -13.25 9.34 -4.68
C LYS A 2 -12.96 9.84 -6.10
N VAL A 3 -13.32 9.08 -7.13
CA VAL A 3 -13.35 9.59 -8.51
C VAL A 3 -14.55 10.53 -8.66
N ILE A 4 -14.28 11.80 -8.99
CA ILE A 4 -15.31 12.80 -9.29
C ILE A 4 -15.74 12.70 -10.76
N HIS A 5 -14.78 12.52 -11.65
CA HIS A 5 -15.01 12.47 -13.09
C HIS A 5 -13.94 11.64 -13.77
N SER A 6 -14.31 10.84 -14.77
CA SER A 6 -13.39 10.06 -15.59
C SER A 6 -13.78 10.12 -17.06
N ASP A 7 -12.90 10.66 -17.90
CA ASP A 7 -12.96 10.60 -19.35
C ASP A 7 -11.70 9.91 -19.87
N LEU A 8 -11.77 8.57 -19.96
CA LEU A 8 -10.66 7.75 -20.41
C LEU A 8 -10.31 7.97 -21.89
N LYS A 9 -11.25 8.47 -22.72
CA LYS A 9 -10.97 8.78 -24.14
C LYS A 9 -10.01 9.96 -24.26
N LYS A 10 -10.14 10.94 -23.37
CA LYS A 10 -9.22 12.08 -23.25
C LYS A 10 -8.09 11.85 -22.24
N GLY A 11 -8.02 10.64 -21.67
CA GLY A 11 -7.05 10.28 -20.64
C GLY A 11 -7.16 11.12 -19.37
N THR A 12 -8.32 11.70 -19.07
CA THR A 12 -8.50 12.65 -17.95
C THR A 12 -9.27 12.00 -16.80
N VAL A 13 -8.73 12.03 -15.59
CA VAL A 13 -9.39 11.53 -14.37
C VAL A 13 -9.26 12.58 -13.27
N LYS A 14 -10.39 12.98 -12.68
CA LYS A 14 -10.46 13.88 -11.52
C LYS A 14 -10.77 13.08 -10.27
N VAL A 15 -9.93 13.20 -9.26
CA VAL A 15 -10.04 12.49 -7.98
C VAL A 15 -10.02 13.46 -6.80
N LYS A 16 -10.64 13.03 -5.70
CA LYS A 16 -10.57 13.67 -4.39
C LYS A 16 -9.89 12.73 -3.41
N VAL A 17 -8.85 13.22 -2.74
CA VAL A 17 -8.12 12.51 -1.69
C VAL A 17 -8.97 12.50 -0.42
N GLU A 18 -9.16 11.34 0.21
CA GLU A 18 -9.94 11.20 1.45
C GLU A 18 -9.05 10.90 2.66
N ASP A 19 -7.94 10.19 2.46
CA ASP A 19 -6.98 9.87 3.52
C ASP A 19 -5.52 9.78 3.00
N THR A 20 -4.59 9.52 3.93
CA THR A 20 -3.16 9.40 3.62
C THR A 20 -2.85 8.21 2.70
N ASP A 21 -3.61 7.11 2.75
CA ASP A 21 -3.37 5.92 1.91
C ASP A 21 -3.60 6.28 0.43
N ASP A 22 -4.59 7.12 0.15
CA ASP A 22 -4.86 7.62 -1.20
C ASP A 22 -3.67 8.36 -1.81
N LEU A 23 -2.88 9.08 -1.00
CA LEU A 23 -1.68 9.79 -1.46
C LEU A 23 -0.60 8.81 -1.95
N TRP A 24 -0.47 7.65 -1.32
CA TRP A 24 0.40 6.57 -1.78
C TRP A 24 -0.09 5.99 -3.12
N TYR A 25 -1.40 5.81 -3.30
CA TYR A 25 -1.93 5.39 -4.60
C TYR A 25 -1.62 6.41 -5.69
N LEU A 26 -1.73 7.70 -5.39
CA LEU A 26 -1.40 8.75 -6.35
C LEU A 26 0.10 8.80 -6.66
N SER A 27 0.99 8.55 -5.69
CA SER A 27 2.44 8.53 -5.92
C SER A 27 2.91 7.36 -6.80
N THR A 28 2.15 6.27 -6.82
CA THR A 28 2.40 5.10 -7.68
C THR A 28 1.77 5.24 -9.07
N VAL A 29 0.69 6.01 -9.19
CA VAL A 29 -0.02 6.23 -10.46
C VAL A 29 0.56 7.39 -11.28
N LEU A 30 1.12 8.41 -10.62
CA LEU A 30 1.66 9.62 -11.26
C LEU A 30 3.13 9.44 -11.66
N ASP A 31 3.44 9.83 -12.89
CA ASP A 31 4.76 9.71 -13.50
C ASP A 31 5.23 11.07 -14.05
N ALA A 32 6.53 11.18 -14.29
CA ALA A 32 7.09 12.33 -15.00
C ALA A 32 6.53 12.39 -16.44
N GLY A 33 6.16 13.59 -16.87
CA GLY A 33 5.53 13.84 -18.18
C GLY A 33 4.00 13.93 -18.15
N ASP A 34 3.36 13.45 -17.09
CA ASP A 34 1.91 13.56 -16.90
C ASP A 34 1.49 15.04 -16.69
N LEU A 35 0.24 15.35 -17.01
CA LEU A 35 -0.35 16.65 -16.70
C LEU A 35 -1.21 16.55 -15.44
N ALA A 36 -0.94 17.41 -14.45
CA ALA A 36 -1.72 17.53 -13.23
C ALA A 36 -2.35 18.91 -13.13
N LYS A 37 -3.64 18.97 -12.81
CA LYS A 37 -4.38 20.20 -12.50
C LYS A 37 -4.82 20.18 -11.06
N GLY A 38 -4.53 21.26 -10.36
CA GLY A 38 -4.91 21.39 -8.96
C GLY A 38 -4.96 22.84 -8.50
N THR A 39 -5.65 23.04 -7.39
CA THR A 39 -5.66 24.31 -6.68
C THR A 39 -4.42 24.39 -5.81
N THR A 40 -3.71 25.51 -5.87
CA THR A 40 -2.48 25.75 -5.09
C THR A 40 -2.39 27.22 -4.69
N ILE A 41 -1.58 27.50 -3.68
CA ILE A 41 -1.35 28.86 -3.21
C ILE A 41 -0.04 29.35 -3.80
N ARG A 42 -0.09 30.46 -4.55
CA ARG A 42 1.10 31.11 -5.12
C ARG A 42 1.27 32.50 -4.54
N LYS A 43 2.52 32.86 -4.20
CA LYS A 43 2.91 34.22 -3.85
C LYS A 43 3.10 35.01 -5.13
N ILE A 44 2.30 36.05 -5.34
CA ILE A 44 2.40 36.97 -6.47
C ILE A 44 2.94 38.29 -5.95
N LYS A 45 3.97 38.80 -6.64
CA LYS A 45 4.51 40.13 -6.39
C LYS A 45 3.66 41.12 -7.19
N LEU A 46 2.95 42.01 -6.51
CA LEU A 46 2.22 43.11 -7.15
C LEU A 46 3.09 44.37 -7.07
N GLY A 47 3.37 44.98 -8.23
CA GLY A 47 4.19 46.19 -8.38
C GLY A 47 5.19 46.10 -9.54
N GLU A 48 5.52 47.24 -10.17
CA GLU A 48 6.62 47.32 -11.14
C GLU A 48 7.97 47.17 -10.44
N SER A 49 8.95 46.56 -11.12
CA SER A 49 10.30 46.26 -10.60
C SER A 49 11.10 47.46 -10.08
N THR A 50 10.60 48.67 -10.27
CA THR A 50 11.19 49.97 -9.88
C THR A 50 10.70 50.49 -8.52
N ASP A 51 9.64 49.93 -7.92
CA ASP A 51 9.11 50.42 -6.65
C ASP A 51 9.70 49.73 -5.41
N ARG A 52 10.06 50.53 -4.40
CA ARG A 52 10.69 50.08 -3.12
C ARG A 52 9.76 49.25 -2.22
N LYS A 53 8.47 49.10 -2.55
CA LYS A 53 7.49 48.30 -1.79
C LYS A 53 6.78 47.32 -2.72
N VAL A 54 7.40 46.16 -2.94
CA VAL A 54 6.76 45.03 -3.62
C VAL A 54 5.87 44.32 -2.60
N GLU A 55 4.55 44.41 -2.77
CA GLU A 55 3.61 43.70 -1.92
C GLU A 55 3.49 42.24 -2.38
N ILE A 56 3.73 41.30 -1.48
CA ILE A 56 3.65 39.86 -1.78
C ILE A 56 2.29 39.35 -1.29
N VAL A 57 1.38 39.11 -2.21
CA VAL A 57 0.05 38.58 -1.91
C VAL A 57 0.01 37.08 -2.18
N LYS A 58 -0.54 36.30 -1.25
CA LYS A 58 -0.83 34.88 -1.47
C LYS A 58 -2.18 34.76 -2.17
N LYS A 59 -2.19 34.26 -3.40
CA LYS A 59 -3.41 34.03 -4.18
C LYS A 59 -3.61 32.54 -4.39
N THR A 60 -4.84 32.08 -4.18
CA THR A 60 -5.26 30.72 -4.52
C THR A 60 -5.51 30.67 -6.02
N VAL A 61 -4.83 29.77 -6.72
CA VAL A 61 -4.81 29.69 -8.17
C VAL A 61 -5.00 28.23 -8.61
N PHE A 62 -5.69 28.04 -9.72
CA PHE A 62 -5.82 26.73 -10.35
C PHE A 62 -4.82 26.62 -11.49
N LEU A 63 -3.92 25.65 -11.43
CA LEU A 63 -2.82 25.50 -12.38
C LEU A 63 -2.83 24.12 -13.01
N GLU A 64 -2.44 24.04 -14.29
CA GLU A 64 -2.00 22.81 -14.96
C GLU A 64 -0.47 22.82 -14.99
N ILE A 65 0.14 21.77 -14.45
CA ILE A 65 1.59 21.54 -14.54
C ILE A 65 1.87 20.26 -15.32
N LYS A 66 2.95 20.27 -16.10
CA LYS A 66 3.61 19.06 -16.60
C LYS A 66 4.58 18.58 -15.54
N ILE A 67 4.29 17.42 -14.96
CA ILE A 67 5.06 16.84 -13.86
C ILE A 67 6.47 16.51 -14.32
N GLU A 68 7.47 16.95 -13.57
CA GLU A 68 8.87 16.52 -13.71
C GLU A 68 9.26 15.57 -12.57
N ARG A 69 8.71 15.78 -11.37
CA ARG A 69 9.02 14.98 -10.18
C ARG A 69 7.80 14.79 -9.28
N VAL A 70 7.66 13.58 -8.77
CA VAL A 70 6.64 13.18 -7.79
C VAL A 70 7.36 12.74 -6.51
N GLU A 71 7.03 13.36 -5.38
CA GLU A 71 7.62 13.06 -4.08
C GLU A 71 6.52 12.85 -3.04
N PHE A 72 6.49 11.67 -2.44
CA PHE A 72 5.58 11.37 -1.33
C PHE A 72 6.36 11.36 -0.02
N GLU A 73 5.99 12.26 0.89
CA GLU A 73 6.59 12.36 2.22
C GLU A 73 5.66 11.69 3.25
N ILE A 74 6.04 10.50 3.72
CA ILE A 74 5.26 9.73 4.71
C ILE A 74 5.04 10.55 5.99
N GLY A 75 6.08 11.23 6.48
CA GLY A 75 6.04 11.99 7.73
C GLY A 75 5.13 13.23 7.70
N SER A 76 5.08 13.93 6.57
CA SER A 76 4.23 15.12 6.40
C SER A 76 2.86 14.79 5.83
N LYS A 77 2.63 13.53 5.39
CA LYS A 77 1.39 13.09 4.72
C LYS A 77 1.04 13.97 3.52
N THR A 78 2.05 14.37 2.76
CA THR A 78 1.87 15.23 1.58
C THR A 78 2.48 14.58 0.34
N LEU A 79 1.83 14.79 -0.79
CA LEU A 79 2.34 14.42 -2.11
C LEU A 79 2.69 15.70 -2.88
N ARG A 80 3.97 15.88 -3.19
CA ARG A 80 4.48 17.04 -3.94
C ARG A 80 4.63 16.67 -5.41
N LEU A 81 3.97 17.43 -6.27
CA LEU A 81 4.06 17.33 -7.72
C LEU A 81 4.77 18.56 -8.25
N SER A 82 6.06 18.43 -8.56
CA SER A 82 6.89 19.51 -9.07
C SER A 82 6.98 19.44 -10.59
N GLY A 83 6.84 20.58 -11.26
CA GLY A 83 6.90 20.61 -12.71
C GLY A 83 6.73 21.99 -13.31
N ILE A 84 6.53 22.04 -14.62
CA ILE A 84 6.43 23.28 -15.40
C ILE A 84 4.96 23.64 -15.63
N ILE A 85 4.59 24.90 -15.40
CA ILE A 85 3.23 25.37 -15.67
C ILE A 85 2.96 25.41 -17.17
N THR A 86 1.94 24.68 -17.61
CA THR A 86 1.44 24.68 -18.98
C THR A 86 0.22 25.60 -19.14
N GLN A 87 -0.67 25.63 -18.13
CA GLN A 87 -1.85 26.50 -18.11
C GLN A 87 -2.11 27.08 -16.72
N GLY A 88 -2.65 28.30 -16.70
CA GLY A 88 -3.03 29.01 -15.50
C GLY A 88 -3.66 30.35 -15.86
N PRO A 89 -4.15 31.10 -14.86
CA PRO A 89 -4.59 32.48 -14.99
C PRO A 89 -3.56 33.38 -15.71
N ASP A 90 -4.04 34.42 -16.39
CA ASP A 90 -3.20 35.32 -17.21
C ASP A 90 -2.13 36.07 -16.40
N ASP A 91 -2.34 36.24 -15.08
CA ASP A 91 -1.37 36.84 -14.15
C ASP A 91 -0.20 35.91 -13.77
N ILE A 92 -0.13 34.72 -14.38
CA ILE A 92 0.88 33.70 -14.07
C ILE A 92 1.69 33.35 -15.32
N ALA A 93 3.01 33.53 -15.21
CA ALA A 93 3.94 33.16 -16.27
C ALA A 93 3.91 31.65 -16.56
N LYS A 94 3.39 31.29 -17.73
CA LYS A 94 3.54 29.96 -18.33
C LYS A 94 5.02 29.63 -18.49
N GLY A 95 5.38 28.36 -18.30
CA GLY A 95 6.76 27.90 -18.35
C GLY A 95 7.55 28.07 -17.05
N SER A 96 7.00 28.71 -16.01
CA SER A 96 7.64 28.74 -14.69
C SER A 96 7.46 27.42 -13.93
N HIS A 97 8.45 27.03 -13.13
CA HIS A 97 8.33 25.86 -12.26
C HIS A 97 7.40 26.16 -11.08
N HIS A 98 6.58 25.18 -10.72
CA HIS A 98 5.72 25.23 -9.56
C HIS A 98 5.49 23.84 -9.00
N THR A 99 5.23 23.77 -7.69
CA THR A 99 4.92 22.53 -7.00
C THR A 99 3.48 22.57 -6.50
N ILE A 100 2.66 21.64 -6.97
CA ILE A 100 1.33 21.39 -6.41
C ILE A 100 1.53 20.44 -5.22
N VAL A 101 1.11 20.87 -4.04
CA VAL A 101 1.08 20.03 -2.83
C VAL A 101 -0.32 19.46 -2.71
N VAL A 102 -0.42 18.14 -2.72
CA VAL A 102 -1.66 17.39 -2.56
C VAL A 102 -1.71 16.86 -1.13
N GLU A 103 -2.77 17.24 -0.43
CA GLU A 103 -3.05 16.88 0.96
C GLU A 103 -4.41 16.17 1.04
N GLU A 104 -4.79 15.69 2.21
CA GLU A 104 -6.13 15.16 2.45
C GLU A 104 -7.20 16.20 2.05
N HIS A 105 -8.30 15.72 1.44
CA HIS A 105 -9.39 16.52 0.87
C HIS A 105 -9.05 17.36 -0.37
N SER A 106 -7.81 17.32 -0.86
CA SER A 106 -7.45 17.97 -2.13
C SER A 106 -8.15 17.32 -3.32
N GLU A 107 -8.50 18.15 -4.31
CA GLU A 107 -8.97 17.70 -5.62
C GLU A 107 -7.88 17.89 -6.66
N ILE A 108 -7.57 16.82 -7.39
CA ILE A 108 -6.58 16.84 -8.46
C ILE A 108 -7.16 16.21 -9.72
N THR A 109 -6.87 16.81 -10.87
CA THR A 109 -7.18 16.24 -12.18
C THR A 109 -5.89 15.77 -12.83
N ILE A 110 -5.86 14.53 -13.26
CA ILE A 110 -4.70 13.87 -13.87
C ILE A 110 -5.04 13.61 -15.33
N GLN A 111 -4.16 14.01 -16.23
CA GLN A 111 -4.29 13.75 -17.66
C GLN A 111 -3.04 13.05 -18.16
N LYS A 112 -3.21 11.80 -18.60
CA LYS A 112 -2.14 10.93 -19.11
C LYS A 112 -2.68 9.83 -20.01
N GLN A 113 -1.77 9.09 -20.64
CA GLN A 113 -2.12 7.80 -21.24
C GLN A 113 -2.15 6.75 -20.14
N TRP A 114 -3.36 6.29 -19.80
CA TRP A 114 -3.58 5.35 -18.70
C TRP A 114 -3.25 3.92 -19.11
N MET A 115 -2.47 3.23 -18.28
CA MET A 115 -2.27 1.79 -18.35
C MET A 115 -3.32 1.05 -17.52
N GLN A 116 -3.59 -0.22 -17.85
CA GLN A 116 -4.65 -0.96 -17.16
C GLN A 116 -4.36 -1.10 -15.67
N PHE A 117 -3.11 -1.41 -15.29
CA PHE A 117 -2.74 -1.53 -13.87
C PHE A 117 -2.90 -0.20 -13.09
N GLN A 118 -2.68 0.95 -13.73
CA GLN A 118 -2.86 2.27 -13.10
C GLN A 118 -4.35 2.55 -12.87
N LEU A 119 -5.20 2.20 -13.83
CA LEU A 119 -6.64 2.29 -13.67
C LEU A 119 -7.15 1.34 -12.59
N ASP A 120 -6.59 0.14 -12.51
CA ASP A 120 -6.95 -0.83 -11.49
C ASP A 120 -6.51 -0.35 -10.10
N LYS A 121 -5.32 0.27 -9.96
CA LYS A 121 -4.89 0.94 -8.72
C LYS A 121 -5.80 2.10 -8.33
N LEU A 122 -6.24 2.93 -9.30
CA LEU A 122 -7.20 3.99 -9.01
C LEU A 122 -8.56 3.45 -8.57
N LYS A 123 -9.07 2.41 -9.25
CA LYS A 123 -10.31 1.74 -8.85
C LYS A 123 -10.18 1.16 -7.46
N GLU A 124 -9.05 0.52 -7.15
CA GLU A 124 -8.75 -0.05 -5.84
C GLU A 124 -8.74 1.01 -4.74
N ALA A 125 -8.11 2.16 -4.99
CA ALA A 125 -8.14 3.31 -4.07
C ALA A 125 -9.57 3.85 -3.84
N CYS A 126 -10.44 3.69 -4.84
CA CYS A 126 -11.84 4.09 -4.81
C CYS A 126 -12.82 3.03 -4.36
N GLU A 127 -12.41 1.76 -4.22
CA GLU A 127 -13.22 0.75 -3.53
C GLU A 127 -13.44 1.21 -2.08
N GLU A 128 -14.66 0.99 -1.58
CA GLU A 128 -15.02 1.30 -0.19
C GLU A 128 -13.96 0.76 0.76
N LYS A 129 -13.73 1.49 1.87
CA LYS A 129 -12.81 1.08 2.92
C LYS A 129 -13.17 -0.33 3.36
N LYS A 130 -12.42 -1.31 2.86
CA LYS A 130 -12.52 -2.68 3.33
C LYS A 130 -12.24 -2.62 4.82
N PRO A 131 -13.16 -3.11 5.64
CA PRO A 131 -13.08 -2.88 7.07
C PRO A 131 -11.79 -3.50 7.61
N ASP A 132 -11.11 -2.73 8.45
CA ASP A 132 -9.85 -3.14 9.06
C ASP A 132 -10.02 -4.50 9.74
N VAL A 133 -8.96 -5.30 9.73
CA VAL A 133 -8.93 -6.58 10.44
C VAL A 133 -7.96 -6.43 11.60
N LEU A 134 -8.45 -6.63 12.81
CA LEU A 134 -7.60 -6.68 14.00
C LEU A 134 -7.04 -8.09 14.12
N MET A 135 -5.73 -8.22 14.26
CA MET A 135 -5.04 -9.47 14.54
C MET A 135 -4.52 -9.46 15.97
N VAL A 136 -4.82 -10.54 16.69
CA VAL A 136 -4.35 -10.79 18.05
C VAL A 136 -3.61 -12.11 18.01
N VAL A 137 -2.28 -12.05 18.07
CA VAL A 137 -1.45 -13.25 18.21
C VAL A 137 -1.06 -13.35 19.67
N HIS A 138 -1.37 -14.46 20.35
CA HIS A 138 -1.05 -14.58 21.76
C HIS A 138 -0.68 -16.01 22.16
N ASP A 139 0.02 -16.11 23.28
CA ASP A 139 0.10 -17.32 24.08
C ASP A 139 -0.17 -16.97 25.56
N ARG A 140 0.51 -17.66 26.49
CA ARG A 140 0.42 -17.40 27.93
C ARG A 140 1.39 -16.31 28.42
N GLU A 141 2.45 -16.03 27.67
CA GLU A 141 3.58 -15.17 28.04
C GLU A 141 3.55 -13.84 27.30
N GLU A 142 3.06 -13.78 26.06
CA GLU A 142 3.02 -12.55 25.27
C GLU A 142 1.75 -12.46 24.42
N ALA A 143 1.36 -11.23 24.07
CA ALA A 143 0.34 -10.98 23.06
C ALA A 143 0.71 -9.77 22.19
N TYR A 144 0.45 -9.90 20.89
CA TYR A 144 0.73 -8.91 19.86
C TYR A 144 -0.58 -8.50 19.20
N PHE A 145 -0.81 -7.21 19.15
CA PHE A 145 -1.96 -6.61 18.49
C PHE A 145 -1.48 -5.89 17.24
N ALA A 146 -2.05 -6.25 16.10
CA ALA A 146 -1.77 -5.58 14.83
C ALA A 146 -3.06 -5.29 14.09
N ILE A 147 -3.12 -4.17 13.39
CA ILE A 147 -4.24 -3.86 12.50
C ILE A 147 -3.78 -4.00 11.06
N LEU A 148 -4.50 -4.82 10.29
CA LEU A 148 -4.27 -4.92 8.86
C LEU A 148 -4.75 -3.63 8.20
N ARG A 149 -3.85 -3.00 7.45
CA ARG A 149 -4.11 -1.86 6.59
C ARG A 149 -4.21 -2.34 5.14
N ARG A 150 -4.44 -1.42 4.20
CA ARG A 150 -4.36 -1.74 2.78
C ARG A 150 -2.94 -2.17 2.36
N TYR A 151 -1.91 -1.67 3.05
CA TYR A 151 -0.49 -1.83 2.69
C TYR A 151 0.37 -2.28 3.88
N GLY A 152 0.25 -3.54 4.24
CA GLY A 152 0.91 -4.10 5.40
C GLY A 152 0.10 -3.96 6.68
N TYR A 153 0.74 -4.17 7.82
CA TYR A 153 0.07 -4.11 9.11
C TYR A 153 0.77 -3.08 9.98
N THR A 154 0.00 -2.43 10.85
CA THR A 154 0.56 -1.59 11.91
C THR A 154 0.52 -2.37 13.21
N LEU A 155 1.68 -2.65 13.79
CA LEU A 155 1.75 -3.18 15.15
C LEU A 155 1.27 -2.09 16.11
N LEU A 156 0.19 -2.38 16.84
CA LEU A 156 -0.43 -1.45 17.78
C LEU A 156 0.28 -1.50 19.13
N THR A 157 0.40 -2.69 19.69
CA THR A 157 0.97 -2.94 21.01
C THR A 157 1.49 -4.37 21.10
N LYS A 158 2.57 -4.53 21.87
CA LYS A 158 3.02 -5.80 22.43
C LYS A 158 2.83 -5.75 23.95
N ILE A 159 2.17 -6.75 24.52
CA ILE A 159 2.08 -6.94 25.97
C ILE A 159 2.77 -8.25 26.37
N ALA A 160 3.34 -8.26 27.57
CA ALA A 160 3.93 -9.45 28.18
C ALA A 160 3.10 -9.84 29.41
N GLY A 161 2.73 -11.10 29.49
CA GLY A 161 2.07 -11.71 30.65
C GLY A 161 3.07 -11.97 31.77
N ASN A 162 2.65 -11.71 33.00
CA ASN A 162 3.43 -12.05 34.19
C ASN A 162 3.32 -13.55 34.48
N VAL A 163 4.21 -14.36 33.89
CA VAL A 163 4.25 -15.81 34.14
C VAL A 163 5.29 -16.13 35.21
N THR A 164 4.84 -16.30 36.45
CA THR A 164 5.68 -16.88 37.52
C THR A 164 5.93 -18.36 37.22
N LYS A 165 7.20 -18.73 37.03
CA LYS A 165 7.59 -20.12 36.76
C LYS A 165 7.30 -21.00 38.00
N LYS A 166 6.35 -21.93 37.84
CA LYS A 166 6.03 -23.07 38.72
C LYS A 166 5.52 -22.71 40.14
N ALA A 167 4.21 -22.50 40.27
CA ALA A 167 3.36 -23.03 41.38
C ALA A 167 1.91 -22.46 41.35
N GLU A 168 1.66 -21.31 40.71
CA GLU A 168 0.37 -20.60 40.76
C GLU A 168 -0.20 -20.34 39.34
N VAL A 169 -0.41 -21.40 38.57
CA VAL A 169 -0.77 -21.29 37.14
C VAL A 169 -2.23 -20.86 36.93
N SER A 170 -3.14 -21.05 37.89
CA SER A 170 -4.57 -20.79 37.68
C SER A 170 -5.01 -19.33 37.89
N MET A 171 -4.41 -18.60 38.83
CA MET A 171 -4.85 -17.23 39.15
C MET A 171 -4.28 -16.17 38.19
N ASN A 172 -3.01 -16.28 37.79
CA ASN A 172 -2.35 -15.24 36.97
C ASN A 172 -2.74 -15.30 35.48
N THR A 173 -2.98 -16.50 34.92
CA THR A 173 -3.40 -16.63 33.52
C THR A 173 -4.77 -15.99 33.25
N THR A 174 -5.68 -16.07 34.23
CA THR A 174 -6.99 -15.41 34.14
C THR A 174 -6.85 -13.88 34.07
N ASN A 175 -5.85 -13.31 34.75
CA ASN A 175 -5.62 -11.87 34.71
C ASN A 175 -5.08 -11.41 33.34
N PHE A 176 -4.15 -12.17 32.76
CA PHE A 176 -3.60 -11.85 31.44
C PHE A 176 -4.66 -11.92 30.32
N TYR A 177 -5.57 -12.90 30.36
CA TYR A 177 -6.70 -12.94 29.42
C TYR A 177 -7.63 -11.74 29.56
N LYS A 178 -7.88 -11.27 30.77
CA LYS A 178 -8.67 -10.04 30.99
C LYS A 178 -7.99 -8.81 30.38
N GLU A 179 -6.67 -8.70 30.50
CA GLU A 179 -5.90 -7.63 29.87
C GLU A 179 -5.98 -7.70 28.33
N ILE A 180 -5.83 -8.89 27.74
CA ILE A 180 -5.99 -9.10 26.29
C ILE A 180 -7.40 -8.68 25.85
N ILE A 181 -8.44 -9.17 26.53
CA ILE A 181 -9.84 -8.87 26.20
C ILE A 181 -10.13 -7.36 26.34
N ALA A 182 -9.62 -6.71 27.38
CA ALA A 182 -9.78 -5.27 27.57
C ALA A 182 -9.17 -4.46 26.40
N LEU A 183 -7.98 -4.85 25.94
CA LEU A 183 -7.35 -4.24 24.77
C LEU A 183 -8.11 -4.55 23.47
N MET A 184 -8.66 -5.75 23.33
CA MET A 184 -9.52 -6.08 22.19
C MET A 184 -10.74 -5.16 22.14
N HIS A 185 -11.35 -4.84 23.28
CA HIS A 185 -12.47 -3.89 23.34
C HIS A 185 -12.05 -2.46 22.97
N ASP A 186 -10.94 -1.96 23.52
CA ASP A 186 -10.42 -0.61 23.19
C ASP A 186 -10.16 -0.48 21.67
N TYR A 187 -9.54 -1.50 21.08
CA TYR A 187 -9.28 -1.50 19.64
C TYR A 187 -10.53 -1.74 18.79
N ASP A 188 -11.51 -2.52 19.26
CA ASP A 188 -12.79 -2.65 18.56
C ASP A 188 -13.55 -1.32 18.52
N GLU A 189 -13.55 -0.56 19.62
CA GLU A 189 -14.20 0.75 19.68
C GLU A 189 -13.47 1.79 18.83
N ARG A 190 -12.14 1.82 18.93
CA ARG A 190 -11.28 2.81 18.26
C ARG A 190 -11.22 2.61 16.74
N TYR A 191 -11.06 1.37 16.28
CA TYR A 191 -10.83 1.07 14.87
C TYR A 191 -12.03 0.45 14.17
N LYS A 192 -13.01 -0.06 14.91
CA LYS A 192 -14.23 -0.69 14.37
C LYS A 192 -13.93 -1.74 13.29
N PRO A 193 -13.05 -2.72 13.58
CA PRO A 193 -12.72 -3.76 12.62
C PRO A 193 -13.97 -4.60 12.29
N SER A 194 -14.03 -5.12 11.05
CA SER A 194 -15.08 -6.07 10.67
C SER A 194 -14.89 -7.42 11.31
N THR A 195 -13.62 -7.83 11.40
CA THR A 195 -13.20 -9.16 11.80
C THR A 195 -12.00 -9.04 12.72
N ILE A 196 -11.97 -9.88 13.74
CA ILE A 196 -10.85 -10.00 14.66
C ILE A 196 -10.28 -11.41 14.50
N ILE A 197 -9.04 -11.52 14.05
CA ILE A 197 -8.35 -12.80 13.94
C ILE A 197 -7.62 -13.04 15.26
N VAL A 198 -7.99 -14.09 15.97
CA VAL A 198 -7.28 -14.52 17.18
C VAL A 198 -6.45 -15.75 16.83
N ALA A 199 -5.13 -15.61 16.89
CA ALA A 199 -4.18 -16.66 16.58
C ALA A 199 -3.35 -17.03 17.82
N SER A 200 -3.08 -18.32 17.97
CA SER A 200 -2.16 -18.79 19.01
C SER A 200 -1.47 -20.09 18.61
N PRO A 201 -0.28 -20.37 19.20
CA PRO A 201 0.28 -21.71 19.21
C PRO A 201 -0.62 -22.64 20.05
N SER A 202 -1.05 -23.77 19.50
CA SER A 202 -1.86 -24.77 20.22
C SER A 202 -3.26 -24.27 20.62
N PHE A 203 -3.64 -24.38 21.92
CA PHE A 203 -5.02 -24.28 22.41
C PHE A 203 -5.36 -22.96 23.14
N TRP A 204 -4.45 -21.98 23.17
CA TRP A 204 -4.61 -20.77 23.96
C TRP A 204 -5.77 -19.90 23.47
N LYS A 205 -6.02 -19.86 22.15
CA LYS A 205 -7.13 -19.13 21.55
C LYS A 205 -8.48 -19.68 22.02
N GLU A 206 -8.62 -20.99 22.18
CA GLU A 206 -9.85 -21.61 22.68
C GLU A 206 -10.08 -21.25 24.16
N ASP A 207 -9.01 -21.16 24.95
CA ASP A 207 -9.10 -20.75 26.36
C ASP A 207 -9.41 -19.25 26.52
N LEU A 208 -8.84 -18.38 25.68
CA LEU A 208 -9.21 -16.96 25.63
C LEU A 208 -10.71 -16.81 25.31
N MET A 209 -11.22 -17.59 24.35
CA MET A 209 -12.63 -17.57 23.97
C MET A 209 -13.59 -18.02 25.07
N LYS A 210 -13.15 -18.88 26.01
CA LYS A 210 -13.95 -19.25 27.19
C LYS A 210 -14.08 -18.11 28.20
N ASN A 211 -13.09 -17.22 28.24
CA ASN A 211 -13.06 -16.06 29.14
C ASN A 211 -13.72 -14.82 28.53
N LEU A 212 -14.10 -14.87 27.25
CA LEU A 212 -14.78 -13.78 26.55
C LEU A 212 -16.30 -13.90 26.74
N GLU A 213 -16.86 -13.00 27.54
CA GLU A 213 -18.31 -12.96 27.82
C GLU A 213 -19.10 -12.10 26.80
N ASP A 214 -18.43 -11.20 26.05
CA ASP A 214 -19.12 -10.34 25.08
C ASP A 214 -19.44 -11.06 23.76
N ASP A 215 -20.71 -11.41 23.58
CA ASP A 215 -21.26 -12.02 22.36
C ASP A 215 -21.11 -11.14 21.11
N LYS A 216 -21.03 -9.81 21.23
CA LYS A 216 -20.84 -8.93 20.06
C LYS A 216 -19.43 -9.08 19.51
N LEU A 217 -18.42 -8.99 20.38
CA LEU A 217 -17.02 -9.18 20.01
C LEU A 217 -16.81 -10.61 19.49
N ARG A 218 -17.39 -11.60 20.19
CA ARG A 218 -17.29 -13.02 19.83
C ARG A 218 -17.74 -13.33 18.40
N LYS A 219 -18.79 -12.67 17.90
CA LYS A 219 -19.29 -12.85 16.53
C LYS A 219 -18.33 -12.33 15.45
N LYS A 220 -17.44 -11.41 15.78
CA LYS A 220 -16.40 -10.90 14.87
C LYS A 220 -15.14 -11.75 14.88
N ILE A 221 -14.98 -12.67 15.85
CA ILE A 221 -13.73 -13.40 16.03
C ILE A 221 -13.66 -14.60 15.10
N VAL A 222 -12.53 -14.72 14.41
CA VAL A 222 -12.13 -15.92 13.67
C VAL A 222 -10.84 -16.46 14.29
N LEU A 223 -10.85 -17.75 14.61
CA LEU A 223 -9.72 -18.42 15.23
C LEU A 223 -8.74 -18.93 14.16
N ALA A 224 -7.46 -18.70 14.38
CA ALA A 224 -6.37 -19.17 13.53
C ALA A 224 -5.30 -19.89 14.36
N THR A 225 -4.53 -20.78 13.74
CA THR A 225 -3.40 -21.44 14.39
C THR A 225 -2.10 -20.89 13.83
N CYS A 226 -1.14 -20.60 14.70
CA CYS A 226 0.23 -20.19 14.33
C CYS A 226 1.27 -21.05 15.05
N SER A 227 2.52 -20.96 14.60
CA SER A 227 3.64 -21.74 15.13
C SER A 227 4.41 -21.04 16.25
N SER A 228 4.30 -19.71 16.34
CA SER A 228 5.00 -18.86 17.31
C SER A 228 4.10 -17.72 17.82
N THR A 229 4.61 -16.97 18.80
CA THR A 229 3.97 -15.76 19.35
C THR A 229 4.91 -14.57 19.13
N ASP A 230 5.11 -14.18 17.89
CA ASP A 230 5.95 -13.06 17.48
C ASP A 230 5.40 -12.39 16.21
N GLU A 231 6.09 -11.37 15.70
CA GLU A 231 5.67 -10.71 14.45
C GLU A 231 5.64 -11.68 13.25
N THR A 232 6.46 -12.74 13.26
CA THR A 232 6.47 -13.72 12.17
C THR A 232 5.18 -14.53 12.12
N ALA A 233 4.53 -14.77 13.27
CA ALA A 233 3.24 -15.42 13.34
C ALA A 233 2.12 -14.61 12.68
N ILE A 234 2.18 -13.26 12.68
CA ILE A 234 1.23 -12.43 11.94
C ILE A 234 1.31 -12.76 10.45
N ALA A 235 2.54 -12.81 9.91
CA ALA A 235 2.77 -13.14 8.51
C ALA A 235 2.42 -14.60 8.17
N GLU A 236 2.64 -15.53 9.11
CA GLU A 236 2.20 -16.94 8.97
C GLU A 236 0.68 -17.04 8.82
N VAL A 237 -0.07 -16.38 9.71
CA VAL A 237 -1.54 -16.41 9.71
C VAL A 237 -2.10 -15.85 8.39
N LEU A 238 -1.45 -14.84 7.82
CA LEU A 238 -1.84 -14.27 6.52
C LEU A 238 -1.72 -15.27 5.35
N LYS A 239 -0.90 -16.31 5.47
CA LYS A 239 -0.66 -17.34 4.44
C LYS A 239 -1.58 -18.56 4.58
N ARG A 240 -2.23 -18.72 5.73
CA ARG A 240 -3.01 -19.92 6.07
C ARG A 240 -4.22 -20.08 5.15
N GLN A 241 -4.45 -21.32 4.70
CA GLN A 241 -5.57 -21.62 3.79
C GLN A 241 -6.92 -21.38 4.46
N GLU A 242 -7.05 -21.66 5.75
CA GLU A 242 -8.30 -21.46 6.50
C GLU A 242 -8.68 -19.97 6.56
N MET A 243 -7.69 -19.08 6.49
CA MET A 243 -7.87 -17.63 6.53
C MET A 243 -8.16 -17.01 5.17
N LYS A 244 -8.06 -17.76 4.06
CA LYS A 244 -8.28 -17.23 2.71
C LYS A 244 -9.65 -16.59 2.52
N HIS A 245 -10.70 -17.09 3.16
CA HIS A 245 -12.04 -16.51 3.03
C HIS A 245 -12.15 -15.14 3.70
N VAL A 246 -11.56 -15.00 4.89
CA VAL A 246 -11.54 -13.77 5.68
C VAL A 246 -10.60 -12.74 5.06
N LEU A 247 -9.45 -13.21 4.59
CA LEU A 247 -8.40 -12.38 4.03
C LEU A 247 -8.52 -12.19 2.51
N LYS A 248 -9.52 -12.79 1.84
CA LYS A 248 -9.68 -12.69 0.37
C LYS A 248 -9.69 -11.25 -0.11
N GLN A 249 -10.30 -10.38 0.70
CA GLN A 249 -10.43 -8.97 0.40
C GLN A 249 -9.19 -8.16 0.78
N GLN A 250 -8.30 -8.72 1.62
CA GLN A 250 -7.10 -8.05 2.11
C GLN A 250 -5.98 -8.13 1.08
N LYS A 251 -5.51 -6.97 0.62
CA LYS A 251 -4.49 -6.83 -0.42
C LYS A 251 -3.19 -7.54 -0.06
N ILE A 252 -2.73 -7.37 1.18
CA ILE A 252 -1.49 -7.98 1.70
C ILE A 252 -1.50 -9.50 1.52
N ALA A 253 -2.64 -10.14 1.78
CA ALA A 253 -2.77 -11.58 1.62
C ALA A 253 -2.68 -11.99 0.14
N GLN A 254 -3.22 -11.16 -0.78
CA GLN A 254 -3.08 -11.39 -2.22
C GLN A 254 -1.63 -11.22 -2.68
N GLU A 255 -0.96 -10.16 -2.25
CA GLU A 255 0.45 -9.88 -2.56
C GLU A 255 1.35 -11.02 -2.06
N ILE A 256 1.20 -11.44 -0.81
CA ILE A 256 1.94 -12.58 -0.24
C ILE A 256 1.66 -13.87 -1.02
N SER A 257 0.39 -14.14 -1.37
CA SER A 257 0.02 -15.35 -2.10
C SER A 257 0.65 -15.42 -3.50
N VAL A 258 0.76 -14.30 -4.21
CA VAL A 258 1.35 -14.26 -5.55
C VAL A 258 2.87 -14.38 -5.51
N VAL A 259 3.51 -13.77 -4.49
CA VAL A 259 4.95 -13.99 -4.26
C VAL A 259 5.24 -15.45 -3.91
N GLU A 260 4.39 -16.11 -3.12
CA GLU A 260 4.58 -17.53 -2.80
C GLU A 260 4.40 -18.44 -4.04
N GLU A 261 3.42 -18.13 -4.90
CA GLU A 261 3.27 -18.77 -6.22
C GLU A 261 4.56 -18.66 -7.04
N LEU A 262 5.14 -17.45 -7.11
CA LEU A 262 6.42 -17.22 -7.78
C LEU A 262 7.55 -18.09 -7.17
N MET A 263 7.68 -18.12 -5.85
CA MET A 263 8.72 -18.91 -5.16
C MET A 263 8.61 -20.40 -5.48
N VAL A 264 7.38 -20.92 -5.56
CA VAL A 264 7.13 -22.32 -5.95
C VAL A 264 7.56 -22.57 -7.39
N GLU A 265 7.28 -21.66 -8.31
CA GLU A 265 7.69 -21.80 -9.72
C GLU A 265 9.21 -21.66 -9.91
N ILE A 266 9.88 -20.84 -9.10
CA ILE A 266 11.35 -20.75 -9.07
C ILE A 266 11.93 -22.07 -8.54
N ALA A 267 11.41 -22.59 -7.43
CA ALA A 267 11.91 -23.83 -6.82
C ALA A 267 11.75 -25.06 -7.71
N LYS A 268 10.75 -25.06 -8.61
CA LYS A 268 10.55 -26.10 -9.63
C LYS A 268 11.35 -25.88 -10.90
N GLU A 269 12.12 -24.79 -10.98
CA GLU A 269 12.79 -24.32 -12.20
C GLU A 269 11.82 -24.26 -13.40
N SER A 270 10.57 -23.86 -13.16
CA SER A 270 9.48 -23.91 -14.14
C SER A 270 9.23 -22.57 -14.82
N LEU A 271 8.26 -21.80 -14.35
CA LEU A 271 7.75 -20.59 -15.01
C LEU A 271 8.17 -19.30 -14.29
N GLY A 272 8.86 -19.41 -13.16
CA GLY A 272 9.34 -18.26 -12.40
C GLY A 272 10.64 -17.71 -13.01
N VAL A 273 10.71 -16.39 -13.17
CA VAL A 273 11.92 -15.65 -13.55
C VAL A 273 12.11 -14.48 -12.60
N TYR A 274 13.36 -14.10 -12.33
CA TYR A 274 13.65 -13.02 -11.38
C TYR A 274 14.92 -12.26 -11.75
N GLY A 275 15.03 -11.03 -11.24
CA GLY A 275 16.12 -10.13 -11.59
C GLY A 275 15.85 -9.38 -12.90
N TYR A 276 16.39 -8.17 -12.99
CA TYR A 276 16.03 -7.22 -14.05
C TYR A 276 16.30 -7.76 -15.46
N GLN A 277 17.50 -8.30 -15.71
CA GLN A 277 17.92 -8.78 -17.04
C GLN A 277 17.04 -9.94 -17.54
N GLU A 278 16.85 -10.97 -16.72
CA GLU A 278 16.04 -12.13 -17.14
C GLU A 278 14.58 -11.72 -17.36
N VAL A 279 14.03 -10.88 -16.48
CA VAL A 279 12.65 -10.39 -16.65
C VAL A 279 12.52 -9.56 -17.93
N GLU A 280 13.46 -8.66 -18.22
CA GLU A 280 13.47 -7.83 -19.42
C GLU A 280 13.43 -8.68 -20.70
N GLU A 281 14.26 -9.71 -20.81
CA GLU A 281 14.27 -10.64 -21.94
C GLU A 281 12.90 -11.32 -22.13
N ARG A 282 12.28 -11.79 -21.04
CA ARG A 282 10.96 -12.44 -21.11
C ARG A 282 9.84 -11.46 -21.46
N VAL A 283 9.95 -10.21 -21.03
CA VAL A 283 9.00 -9.15 -21.39
C VAL A 283 9.13 -8.81 -22.88
N MET A 284 10.36 -8.65 -23.39
CA MET A 284 10.60 -8.41 -24.82
C MET A 284 10.06 -9.55 -25.70
N ALA A 285 10.13 -10.79 -25.22
CA ALA A 285 9.53 -11.95 -25.88
C ALA A 285 8.00 -12.05 -25.75
N GLY A 286 7.34 -11.15 -25.00
CA GLY A 286 5.90 -11.18 -24.74
C GLY A 286 5.44 -12.38 -23.89
N ALA A 287 6.37 -13.04 -23.20
CA ALA A 287 6.12 -14.30 -22.50
C ALA A 287 5.61 -14.10 -21.07
N VAL A 288 5.75 -12.91 -20.48
CA VAL A 288 5.36 -12.64 -19.08
C VAL A 288 3.83 -12.62 -18.92
N ALA A 289 3.32 -13.49 -18.04
CA ALA A 289 1.92 -13.52 -17.64
C ALA A 289 1.65 -12.58 -16.46
N LYS A 290 2.51 -12.64 -15.44
CA LYS A 290 2.43 -11.81 -14.23
C LYS A 290 3.79 -11.15 -13.99
N LEU A 291 3.83 -9.83 -13.91
CA LEU A 291 5.01 -9.07 -13.49
C LEU A 291 4.82 -8.60 -12.05
N LEU A 292 5.79 -8.89 -11.19
CA LEU A 292 5.82 -8.47 -9.79
C LEU A 292 6.96 -7.47 -9.59
N VAL A 293 6.65 -6.31 -9.02
CA VAL A 293 7.64 -5.26 -8.75
C VAL A 293 7.41 -4.73 -7.34
N THR A 294 8.48 -4.55 -6.55
CA THR A 294 8.32 -3.91 -5.24
C THR A 294 8.24 -2.39 -5.38
N ASP A 295 7.45 -1.74 -4.52
CA ASP A 295 7.42 -0.28 -4.40
C ASP A 295 8.81 0.28 -4.01
N GLY A 296 9.56 -0.43 -3.16
CA GLY A 296 10.95 -0.12 -2.83
C GLY A 296 11.87 -0.14 -4.05
N PHE A 297 11.71 -1.10 -4.97
CA PHE A 297 12.46 -1.12 -6.23
C PHE A 297 12.09 0.03 -7.15
N ILE A 298 10.79 0.34 -7.28
CA ILE A 298 10.31 1.51 -8.02
C ILE A 298 10.94 2.79 -7.46
N GLN A 299 10.95 2.97 -6.14
CA GLN A 299 11.54 4.13 -5.49
C GLN A 299 13.04 4.26 -5.77
N ARG A 300 13.80 3.15 -5.62
CA ARG A 300 15.25 3.12 -5.94
C ARG A 300 15.53 3.49 -7.40
N THR A 301 14.72 3.01 -8.34
CA THR A 301 14.88 3.34 -9.77
C THR A 301 14.49 4.80 -10.08
N LYS A 302 13.50 5.38 -9.39
CA LYS A 302 13.18 6.81 -9.46
C LYS A 302 14.35 7.67 -8.98
N GLU A 303 14.94 7.33 -7.83
CA GLU A 303 16.11 8.03 -7.26
C GLU A 303 17.34 7.94 -8.17
N ALA A 304 17.53 6.80 -8.83
CA ALA A 304 18.62 6.60 -9.80
C ALA A 304 18.35 7.23 -11.19
N GLY A 305 17.19 7.84 -11.43
CA GLY A 305 16.80 8.39 -12.73
C GLY A 305 16.55 7.34 -13.82
N LYS A 306 16.38 6.07 -13.46
CA LYS A 306 16.17 4.94 -14.37
C LYS A 306 14.73 4.44 -14.44
N TYR A 307 13.80 5.12 -13.78
CA TYR A 307 12.40 4.70 -13.74
C TYR A 307 11.76 4.54 -15.13
N GLN A 308 12.23 5.28 -16.14
CA GLN A 308 11.74 5.14 -17.51
C GLN A 308 11.95 3.73 -18.08
N GLU A 309 13.03 3.04 -17.68
CA GLU A 309 13.31 1.65 -18.09
C GLU A 309 12.23 0.71 -17.55
N ILE A 310 11.89 0.85 -16.25
CA ILE A 310 10.85 0.05 -15.59
C ILE A 310 9.47 0.38 -16.13
N ASP A 311 9.17 1.67 -16.34
CA ASP A 311 7.91 2.14 -16.92
C ASP A 311 7.68 1.57 -18.32
N ASN A 312 8.73 1.55 -19.17
CA ASN A 312 8.65 0.92 -20.49
C ASN A 312 8.41 -0.59 -20.40
N LEU A 313 9.09 -1.27 -19.48
CA LEU A 313 8.92 -2.71 -19.26
C LEU A 313 7.48 -3.02 -18.79
N MET A 314 6.94 -2.23 -17.85
CA MET A 314 5.53 -2.34 -17.41
C MET A 314 4.57 -2.09 -18.59
N LYS A 315 4.79 -1.06 -19.41
CA LYS A 315 3.98 -0.79 -20.61
C LYS A 315 3.94 -1.98 -21.57
N MET A 316 5.09 -2.62 -21.81
CA MET A 316 5.17 -3.78 -22.70
C MET A 316 4.39 -4.97 -22.15
N VAL A 317 4.47 -5.23 -20.84
CA VAL A 317 3.67 -6.29 -20.19
C VAL A 317 2.17 -6.00 -20.33
N ASP A 318 1.74 -4.76 -20.09
CA ASP A 318 0.34 -4.35 -20.22
C ASP A 318 -0.17 -4.55 -21.66
N GLN A 319 0.62 -4.12 -22.66
CA GLN A 319 0.31 -4.32 -24.09
C GLN A 319 0.23 -5.80 -24.47
N ALA A 320 1.09 -6.64 -23.89
CA ALA A 320 1.07 -8.09 -24.06
C ALA A 320 -0.06 -8.79 -23.28
N LYS A 321 -0.95 -8.03 -22.62
CA LYS A 321 -2.04 -8.51 -21.76
C LYS A 321 -1.55 -9.33 -20.56
N GLY A 322 -0.36 -9.02 -20.06
CA GLY A 322 0.11 -9.51 -18.77
C GLY A 322 -0.44 -8.66 -17.62
N SER A 323 -0.53 -9.23 -16.43
CA SER A 323 -0.94 -8.49 -15.23
C SER A 323 0.29 -7.97 -14.48
N ILE A 324 0.24 -6.72 -14.03
CA ILE A 324 1.32 -6.09 -13.26
C ILE A 324 0.84 -5.91 -11.83
N MET A 325 1.62 -6.40 -10.87
CA MET A 325 1.33 -6.28 -9.44
C MET A 325 2.50 -5.58 -8.74
N ILE A 326 2.20 -4.42 -8.17
CA ILE A 326 3.12 -3.70 -7.29
C ILE A 326 2.93 -4.23 -5.88
N ILE A 327 4.00 -4.76 -5.29
CA ILE A 327 4.08 -5.39 -3.97
C ILE A 327 4.70 -4.41 -2.98
N SER A 328 4.15 -4.29 -1.78
CA SER A 328 4.75 -3.45 -0.73
C SER A 328 5.99 -4.12 -0.12
N SER A 329 7.11 -3.41 -0.08
CA SER A 329 8.36 -3.83 0.57
C SER A 329 8.26 -4.01 2.08
N ASP A 330 7.20 -3.51 2.72
CA ASP A 330 7.09 -3.48 4.19
C ASP A 330 6.71 -4.83 4.80
N HIS A 331 6.03 -5.70 4.06
CA HIS A 331 5.62 -7.02 4.53
C HIS A 331 6.53 -8.14 4.02
N GLU A 332 6.39 -9.34 4.58
CA GLU A 332 7.29 -10.48 4.29
C GLU A 332 7.36 -10.84 2.79
N GLY A 333 6.22 -10.86 2.09
CA GLY A 333 6.18 -11.04 0.64
C GLY A 333 7.06 -10.05 -0.14
N GLY A 334 6.98 -8.75 0.18
CA GLY A 334 7.85 -7.74 -0.42
C GLY A 334 9.31 -7.93 -0.08
N LYS A 335 9.63 -8.22 1.19
CA LYS A 335 11.00 -8.52 1.63
C LYS A 335 11.61 -9.71 0.87
N LYS A 336 10.83 -10.78 0.64
CA LYS A 336 11.26 -11.93 -0.19
C LYS A 336 11.55 -11.49 -1.62
N LEU A 337 10.66 -10.72 -2.23
CA LEU A 337 10.82 -10.24 -3.61
C LEU A 337 12.00 -9.26 -3.76
N ASP A 338 12.21 -8.37 -2.79
CA ASP A 338 13.41 -7.52 -2.73
C ASP A 338 14.69 -8.34 -2.63
N GLY A 339 14.67 -9.46 -1.89
CA GLY A 339 15.77 -10.44 -1.87
C GLY A 339 16.09 -11.05 -3.23
N LEU A 340 15.13 -11.08 -4.17
CA LEU A 340 15.31 -11.49 -5.57
C LEU A 340 15.68 -10.32 -6.50
N GLY A 341 15.97 -9.14 -5.96
CA GLY A 341 16.29 -7.94 -6.73
C GLY A 341 15.12 -6.96 -6.92
N GLY A 342 13.96 -7.23 -6.34
CA GLY A 342 12.80 -6.34 -6.34
C GLY A 342 11.94 -6.36 -7.61
N ILE A 343 12.30 -7.22 -8.57
CA ILE A 343 11.54 -7.46 -9.80
C ILE A 343 11.57 -8.95 -10.16
N ALA A 344 10.41 -9.51 -10.49
CA ALA A 344 10.26 -10.89 -10.91
C ALA A 344 9.02 -11.07 -11.79
N GLY A 345 8.87 -12.24 -12.41
CA GLY A 345 7.69 -12.57 -13.19
C GLY A 345 7.39 -14.05 -13.28
N ILE A 346 6.14 -14.36 -13.60
CA ILE A 346 5.69 -15.70 -13.99
C ILE A 346 5.40 -15.67 -15.48
N VAL A 347 6.07 -16.52 -16.25
CA VAL A 347 5.90 -16.61 -17.71
C VAL A 347 4.79 -17.58 -18.10
N ARG A 348 4.19 -17.36 -19.27
CA ARG A 348 3.18 -18.23 -19.90
C ARG A 348 3.77 -19.55 -20.39
N TYR A 349 5.02 -19.50 -20.83
CA TYR A 349 5.78 -20.62 -21.37
C TYR A 349 7.27 -20.38 -21.18
N LYS A 350 8.05 -21.46 -21.11
CA LYS A 350 9.52 -21.37 -21.12
C LYS A 350 10.00 -20.92 -22.50
N LEU A 351 10.89 -19.93 -22.53
CA LEU A 351 11.73 -19.74 -23.71
C LEU A 351 12.74 -20.89 -23.71
N LYS A 352 12.66 -21.76 -24.72
CA LYS A 352 13.73 -22.73 -24.97
C LYS A 352 14.92 -21.94 -25.51
N TYR A 353 16.06 -22.08 -24.84
CA TYR A 353 17.36 -21.77 -25.44
C TYR A 353 17.77 -22.93 -26.35
#